data_AF-A0A9P0Q129-F1
#
_entry.id   AF-A0A9P0Q129-F1
#
_cell.length_a   1.000
_cell.length_b   1.000
_cell.length_c   1.000
_cell.angle_alpha   90.00
_cell.angle_beta   90.00
_cell.angle_gamma   90.00
#
_symmetry.space_group_name_H-M   'P 1'
#
loop_
_entity.id
_entity.type
_entity.pdbx_description
1 polymer ?
#
loop_
_entity_poly.entity_id
_entity_poly.type
_entity_poly.pdbx_seq_one_letter_code
_entity_poly.pdbx_strand_id
1 'polypeptide(L)'
;MYRNTFYSNNSSKLIMDYVECSKCRKLFSTRSGLRRHLKTLHQEVLIPTGRSKLECSWSHQCLEENCDSAFRSKKCLIKHLTIGHHMKFHTEHLLMDDVEVFQMWKSKIERECGCYYVSKGKANLPNGETTYYYCNRSKTGYVTKKRTIRERSQGSCKLKYACTSQIKVTKEDIGVVIEWQTVHYGHGRDLRYLRLSKEDKQYIVARLKKGKTPDSIVRSFQKQDKEHLRRLHLVTLKDILRISRLYGIKVEKASKNEKLLLSCDKPEIIWIIS
;
A
#
# COMPACT_ATOMS: atom_id res chain seq x y z
N MET A 1 -50.09 -53.56 -36.69
CA MET A 1 -50.84 -52.41 -37.23
C MET A 1 -50.30 -51.13 -36.62
N TYR A 2 -49.75 -50.26 -37.46
CA TYR A 2 -49.74 -48.79 -37.43
C TYR A 2 -49.69 -47.98 -36.11
N ARG A 3 -48.64 -47.13 -36.05
CA ARG A 3 -48.59 -45.67 -35.76
C ARG A 3 -48.40 -45.13 -34.32
N ASN A 4 -47.19 -44.59 -34.12
CA ASN A 4 -46.83 -43.21 -33.76
C ASN A 4 -47.74 -42.41 -32.79
N THR A 5 -47.12 -41.81 -31.77
CA THR A 5 -46.77 -40.36 -31.79
C THR A 5 -45.71 -39.97 -30.75
N PHE A 6 -44.93 -38.97 -31.16
CA PHE A 6 -43.83 -38.26 -30.52
C PHE A 6 -44.17 -37.62 -29.15
N TYR A 7 -43.18 -37.46 -28.28
CA TYR A 7 -42.78 -36.16 -27.71
C TYR A 7 -41.34 -36.21 -27.13
N SER A 8 -40.42 -35.63 -27.90
CA SER A 8 -39.28 -34.77 -27.54
C SER A 8 -38.38 -35.04 -26.32
N ASN A 9 -37.11 -35.35 -26.64
CA ASN A 9 -35.91 -35.13 -25.82
C ASN A 9 -35.73 -33.66 -25.39
N ASN A 10 -35.45 -33.40 -24.11
CA ASN A 10 -34.25 -32.67 -23.68
C ASN A 10 -34.18 -32.58 -22.14
N SER A 11 -33.19 -33.24 -21.53
CA SER A 11 -32.74 -32.93 -20.17
C SER A 11 -31.27 -33.33 -20.07
N SER A 12 -30.43 -32.34 -20.34
CA SER A 12 -28.98 -32.39 -20.26
C SER A 12 -28.56 -32.82 -18.85
N LYS A 13 -28.06 -34.05 -18.70
CA LYS A 13 -27.41 -34.53 -17.47
C LYS A 13 -26.25 -33.57 -17.12
N LEU A 14 -26.37 -32.88 -15.99
CA LEU A 14 -25.28 -32.16 -15.35
C LEU A 14 -24.20 -33.17 -14.97
N ILE A 15 -23.09 -33.21 -15.71
CA ILE A 15 -21.90 -33.93 -15.28
C ILE A 15 -21.34 -33.17 -14.07
N MET A 16 -21.50 -33.73 -12.87
CA MET A 16 -20.78 -33.25 -11.70
C MET A 16 -19.32 -33.70 -11.81
N ASP A 17 -18.45 -32.80 -12.26
CA ASP A 17 -17.00 -33.02 -12.26
C ASP A 17 -16.48 -33.02 -10.81
N TYR A 18 -16.28 -34.21 -10.26
CA TYR A 18 -15.59 -34.39 -8.98
C TYR A 18 -14.08 -34.27 -9.16
N VAL A 19 -13.39 -33.74 -8.15
CA VAL A 19 -11.93 -33.61 -8.10
C VAL A 19 -11.37 -34.54 -7.04
N GLU A 20 -10.46 -35.43 -7.43
CA GLU A 20 -9.86 -36.45 -6.57
C GLU A 20 -8.60 -35.97 -5.84
N CYS A 21 -8.42 -36.41 -4.59
CA CYS A 21 -7.17 -36.25 -3.86
C CYS A 21 -6.10 -37.25 -4.34
N SER A 22 -4.94 -36.77 -4.76
CA SER A 22 -3.82 -37.63 -5.18
C SER A 22 -3.22 -38.49 -4.06
N LYS A 23 -3.42 -38.15 -2.78
CA LYS A 23 -2.84 -38.86 -1.62
C LYS A 23 -3.74 -39.91 -1.00
N CYS A 24 -5.04 -39.66 -0.93
CA CYS A 24 -6.00 -40.58 -0.31
C CYS A 24 -7.21 -40.92 -1.20
N ARG A 25 -7.22 -40.47 -2.45
CA ARG A 25 -8.27 -40.73 -3.46
C ARG A 25 -9.68 -40.28 -3.09
N LYS A 26 -9.83 -39.48 -2.02
CA LYS A 26 -11.12 -38.90 -1.64
C LYS A 26 -11.59 -37.90 -2.69
N LEU A 27 -12.85 -38.03 -3.10
CA LEU A 27 -13.50 -37.16 -4.09
C LEU A 27 -14.11 -35.92 -3.43
N PHE A 28 -14.00 -34.79 -4.11
CA PHE A 28 -14.57 -33.51 -3.68
C PHE A 28 -15.37 -32.88 -4.81
N SER A 29 -16.55 -32.35 -4.51
CA SER A 29 -17.38 -31.62 -5.48
C SER A 29 -16.81 -30.26 -5.89
N THR A 30 -15.79 -29.75 -5.18
CA THR A 30 -15.13 -28.48 -5.50
C THR A 30 -13.62 -28.54 -5.26
N ARG A 31 -12.86 -27.79 -6.08
CA ARG A 31 -11.42 -27.57 -5.85
C ARG A 31 -11.13 -26.95 -4.47
N SER A 32 -11.99 -26.06 -3.98
CA SER A 32 -11.85 -25.47 -2.64
C SER A 32 -11.95 -26.53 -1.53
N GLY A 33 -12.86 -27.49 -1.67
CA GLY A 33 -13.00 -28.63 -0.77
C GLY A 33 -11.75 -29.50 -0.73
N LEU A 34 -11.21 -29.85 -1.91
CA LEU A 34 -9.97 -30.61 -2.02
C LEU A 34 -8.79 -29.86 -1.39
N ARG A 35 -8.63 -28.55 -1.66
CA ARG A 35 -7.54 -27.76 -1.07
C ARG A 35 -7.58 -27.70 0.45
N ARG A 36 -8.79 -27.56 1.03
CA ARG A 36 -8.97 -27.61 2.48
C ARG A 36 -8.54 -28.98 3.02
N HIS A 37 -8.97 -30.05 2.36
CA HIS A 37 -8.60 -31.42 2.73
C HIS A 37 -7.09 -31.67 2.67
N LEU A 38 -6.42 -31.29 1.57
CA LEU A 38 -4.96 -31.41 1.44
C LEU A 38 -4.24 -30.66 2.55
N LYS A 39 -4.74 -29.48 2.93
CA LYS A 39 -4.16 -28.69 4.02
C LYS A 39 -4.35 -29.35 5.39
N THR A 40 -5.53 -29.90 5.68
CA THR A 40 -5.85 -30.38 7.05
C THR A 40 -5.43 -31.82 7.29
N LEU A 41 -5.61 -32.71 6.30
CA LEU A 41 -5.30 -34.14 6.46
C LEU A 41 -3.94 -34.52 5.90
N HIS A 42 -3.41 -33.75 4.95
CA HIS A 42 -2.10 -34.03 4.34
C HIS A 42 -1.05 -32.95 4.64
N GLN A 43 -1.39 -31.97 5.50
CA GLN A 43 -0.53 -30.86 5.92
C GLN A 43 0.15 -30.14 4.74
N GLU A 44 -0.51 -30.15 3.57
CA GLU A 44 0.11 -29.69 2.34
C GLU A 44 0.14 -28.16 2.28
N VAL A 45 1.33 -27.62 2.01
CA VAL A 45 1.54 -26.18 1.85
C VAL A 45 1.20 -25.80 0.40
N LEU A 46 -0.06 -25.40 0.20
CA LEU A 46 -0.56 -25.02 -1.12
C LEU A 46 -0.20 -23.57 -1.47
N ILE A 47 0.42 -23.36 -2.63
CA ILE A 47 0.60 -22.04 -3.23
C ILE A 47 -0.78 -21.51 -3.64
N PRO A 48 -1.20 -20.31 -3.21
CA PRO A 48 -2.46 -19.72 -3.65
C PRO A 48 -2.54 -19.66 -5.18
N THR A 49 -3.68 -20.04 -5.76
CA THR A 49 -3.89 -19.92 -7.21
C THR A 49 -4.27 -18.48 -7.53
N GLY A 50 -3.38 -17.76 -8.21
CA GLY A 50 -3.67 -16.43 -8.73
C GLY A 50 -4.58 -16.48 -9.97
N ARG A 51 -5.03 -15.31 -10.41
CA ARG A 51 -5.53 -15.09 -11.78
C ARG A 51 -4.53 -14.23 -12.55
N SER A 52 -4.60 -14.25 -13.88
CA SER A 52 -3.82 -13.32 -14.71
C SER A 52 -4.07 -11.86 -14.29
N LYS A 53 -3.02 -11.02 -14.31
CA LYS A 53 -3.15 -9.58 -14.02
C LYS A 53 -3.99 -8.87 -15.09
N LEU A 54 -3.99 -9.38 -16.32
CA LEU A 54 -4.75 -8.83 -17.45
C LEU A 54 -6.24 -9.18 -17.34
N GLU A 55 -6.56 -10.34 -16.78
CA GLU A 55 -7.93 -10.84 -16.68
C GLU A 55 -8.67 -10.40 -15.40
N CYS A 56 -7.99 -9.74 -14.45
CA CYS A 56 -8.62 -9.35 -13.20
C CYS A 56 -8.27 -7.93 -12.72
N SER A 57 -9.24 -7.30 -12.06
CA SER A 57 -9.10 -5.96 -11.49
C SER A 57 -8.49 -5.95 -10.09
N TRP A 58 -7.96 -7.09 -9.63
CA TRP A 58 -7.40 -7.21 -8.28
C TRP A 58 -6.11 -6.42 -8.13
N SER A 59 -5.99 -5.70 -7.02
CA SER A 59 -4.83 -4.86 -6.73
C SER A 59 -3.64 -5.62 -6.13
N HIS A 60 -3.83 -6.83 -5.61
CA HIS A 60 -2.76 -7.62 -5.00
C HIS A 60 -2.04 -8.44 -6.09
N GLN A 61 -1.21 -7.75 -6.88
CA GLN A 61 -0.49 -8.33 -8.01
C GLN A 61 0.93 -8.72 -7.59
N CYS A 62 1.44 -9.82 -8.12
CA CYS A 62 2.88 -10.10 -8.10
C CYS A 62 3.58 -9.11 -9.04
N LEU A 63 4.78 -8.67 -8.72
CA LEU A 63 5.58 -7.74 -9.52
C LEU A 63 6.93 -8.34 -9.93
N GLU A 64 7.18 -9.59 -9.57
CA GLU A 64 8.35 -10.33 -10.01
C GLU A 64 8.31 -10.59 -11.51
N GLU A 65 9.49 -10.67 -12.11
CA GLU A 65 9.67 -11.03 -13.50
C GLU A 65 9.07 -12.42 -13.78
N ASN A 66 8.48 -12.59 -14.96
CA ASN A 66 7.87 -13.84 -15.41
C ASN A 66 6.73 -14.38 -14.53
N CYS A 67 6.13 -13.54 -13.66
CA CYS A 67 4.96 -13.94 -12.89
C CYS A 67 3.75 -13.07 -13.20
N ASP A 68 2.73 -13.62 -13.87
CA ASP A 68 1.47 -12.92 -14.17
C ASP A 68 0.36 -13.14 -13.12
N SER A 69 0.72 -13.46 -11.86
CA SER A 69 -0.28 -13.77 -10.85
C SER A 69 -0.83 -12.54 -10.11
N ALA A 70 -2.14 -12.52 -9.90
CA ALA A 70 -2.88 -11.57 -9.07
C ALA A 70 -3.84 -12.28 -8.11
N PHE A 71 -4.08 -11.67 -6.94
CA PHE A 71 -4.75 -12.31 -5.82
C PHE A 71 -5.89 -11.47 -5.22
N ARG A 72 -6.90 -12.17 -4.67
CA ARG A 72 -8.06 -11.53 -3.99
C ARG A 72 -7.68 -10.80 -2.72
N SER A 73 -6.66 -11.30 -2.01
CA SER A 73 -6.24 -10.76 -0.73
C SER A 73 -4.72 -10.64 -0.66
N LYS A 74 -4.27 -9.71 0.15
CA LYS A 74 -2.86 -9.53 0.48
C LYS A 74 -2.24 -10.76 1.12
N LYS A 75 -2.98 -11.48 1.97
CA LYS A 75 -2.52 -12.73 2.59
C LYS A 75 -2.19 -13.79 1.54
N CYS A 76 -2.98 -13.88 0.47
CA CYS A 76 -2.67 -14.77 -0.66
C CYS A 76 -1.43 -14.31 -1.43
N LEU A 77 -1.29 -13.00 -1.70
CA LEU A 77 -0.09 -12.46 -2.35
C LEU A 77 1.18 -12.75 -1.53
N ILE A 78 1.17 -12.46 -0.23
CA ILE A 78 2.33 -12.70 0.65
C ILE A 78 2.72 -14.18 0.65
N LYS A 79 1.75 -15.10 0.76
CA LYS A 79 2.03 -16.54 0.69
C LYS A 79 2.62 -16.95 -0.66
N HIS A 80 2.08 -16.43 -1.75
CA HIS A 80 2.63 -16.69 -3.08
C HIS A 80 4.07 -16.18 -3.21
N LEU A 81 4.37 -14.95 -2.76
CA LEU A 81 5.72 -14.40 -2.79
C LEU A 81 6.67 -15.20 -1.88
N THR A 82 6.20 -15.67 -0.73
CA THR A 82 7.01 -16.45 0.21
C THR A 82 7.37 -17.82 -0.34
N ILE A 83 6.41 -18.54 -0.93
CA ILE A 83 6.61 -19.91 -1.39
C ILE A 83 7.11 -19.96 -2.83
N GLY A 84 6.49 -19.19 -3.72
CA GLY A 84 6.76 -19.21 -5.16
C GLY A 84 7.92 -18.31 -5.59
N HIS A 85 8.28 -17.30 -4.79
CA HIS A 85 9.39 -16.39 -5.07
C HIS A 85 10.44 -16.36 -3.94
N HIS A 86 10.33 -17.26 -2.95
CA HIS A 86 11.26 -17.38 -1.83
C HIS A 86 11.55 -16.07 -1.07
N MET A 87 10.61 -15.12 -1.11
CA MET A 87 10.75 -13.85 -0.42
C MET A 87 10.47 -13.99 1.07
N LYS A 88 11.25 -13.28 1.89
CA LYS A 88 11.04 -13.26 3.33
C LYS A 88 10.04 -12.17 3.71
N PHE A 89 8.96 -12.58 4.37
CA PHE A 89 7.96 -11.68 4.94
C PHE A 89 7.96 -11.81 6.46
N HIS A 90 8.07 -10.68 7.14
CA HIS A 90 8.06 -10.61 8.60
C HIS A 90 6.74 -10.04 9.12
N THR A 91 6.16 -10.70 10.11
CA THR A 91 4.93 -10.28 10.78
C THR A 91 5.22 -10.18 12.27
N GLU A 92 5.00 -9.00 12.84
CA GLU A 92 5.14 -8.75 14.27
C GLU A 92 3.79 -8.78 14.95
N HIS A 93 3.77 -9.40 16.13
CA HIS A 93 2.61 -9.44 17.01
C HIS A 93 2.96 -8.66 18.28
N LEU A 94 2.19 -7.61 18.58
CA LEU A 94 2.41 -6.74 19.73
C LEU A 94 1.12 -6.66 20.54
N LEU A 95 1.28 -6.59 21.85
CA LEU A 95 0.22 -6.24 22.79
C LEU A 95 0.57 -4.87 23.36
N MET A 96 -0.41 -3.97 23.40
CA MET A 96 -0.26 -2.63 23.98
C MET A 96 -1.43 -2.36 24.92
N ASP A 97 -1.17 -1.57 25.96
CA ASP A 97 -2.14 -1.31 27.01
C ASP A 97 -3.31 -0.47 26.50
N ASP A 98 -3.04 0.53 25.64
CA ASP A 98 -4.06 1.45 25.15
C ASP A 98 -3.84 1.94 23.71
N VAL A 99 -4.80 2.75 23.23
CA VAL A 99 -4.82 3.32 21.88
C VAL A 99 -3.77 4.43 21.71
N GLU A 100 -3.39 5.13 22.76
CA GLU A 100 -2.41 6.23 22.74
C GLU A 100 -0.99 5.69 22.53
N VAL A 101 -0.63 4.64 23.27
CA VAL A 101 0.61 3.88 23.08
C VAL A 101 0.69 3.36 21.63
N PHE A 102 -0.41 2.83 21.11
CA PHE A 102 -0.50 2.45 19.70
C PHE A 102 -0.24 3.63 18.74
N GLN A 103 -0.81 4.82 18.97
CA GLN A 103 -0.57 5.98 18.09
C GLN A 103 0.90 6.42 18.13
N MET A 104 1.55 6.38 19.29
CA MET A 104 2.96 6.73 19.46
C MET A 104 3.84 5.73 18.72
N TRP A 105 3.62 4.43 18.93
CA TRP A 105 4.33 3.36 18.23
C TRP A 105 4.14 3.46 16.72
N LYS A 106 2.89 3.64 16.25
CA LYS A 106 2.57 3.81 14.84
C LYS A 106 3.33 4.99 14.23
N SER A 107 3.38 6.12 14.92
CA SER A 107 4.10 7.31 14.45
C SER A 107 5.61 7.08 14.34
N LYS A 108 6.18 6.30 15.28
CA LYS A 108 7.59 5.89 15.24
C LYS A 108 7.89 5.05 13.99
N ILE A 109 7.13 3.98 13.75
CA ILE A 109 7.38 3.09 12.60
C ILE A 109 7.10 3.79 11.25
N GLU A 110 6.15 4.72 11.18
CA GLU A 110 5.88 5.52 9.98
C GLU A 110 7.11 6.36 9.58
N ARG A 111 7.81 6.92 10.57
CA ARG A 111 9.05 7.68 10.38
C ARG A 111 10.20 6.77 9.92
N GLU A 112 10.34 5.60 10.51
CA GLU A 112 11.39 4.63 10.19
C GLU A 112 11.20 4.05 8.79
N CYS A 113 10.00 3.55 8.46
CA CYS A 113 9.68 3.00 7.15
C CYS A 113 9.58 4.06 6.04
N GLY A 114 9.43 5.34 6.39
CA GLY A 114 9.19 6.40 5.41
C GLY A 114 7.84 6.22 4.70
N CYS A 115 6.80 5.85 5.45
CA CYS A 115 5.45 5.68 4.94
C CYS A 115 4.41 6.20 5.94
N TYR A 116 3.13 6.14 5.59
CA TYR A 116 2.04 6.36 6.54
C TYR A 116 1.06 5.21 6.45
N TYR A 117 0.39 4.85 7.54
CA TYR A 117 -0.67 3.86 7.60
C TYR A 117 -2.01 4.57 7.80
N VAL A 118 -2.89 4.42 6.81
CA VAL A 118 -4.20 5.08 6.75
C VAL A 118 -5.29 4.06 7.07
N SER A 119 -6.18 4.39 8.01
CA SER A 119 -7.32 3.55 8.35
C SER A 119 -8.26 3.36 7.15
N LYS A 120 -8.74 2.12 6.98
CA LYS A 120 -9.55 1.71 5.81
C LYS A 120 -10.95 1.24 6.13
N GLY A 121 -11.21 0.92 7.39
CA GLY A 121 -12.49 0.42 7.83
C GLY A 121 -12.36 -0.27 9.18
N LYS A 122 -13.52 -0.39 9.82
CA LYS A 122 -13.72 -1.10 11.07
C LYS A 122 -14.58 -2.32 10.80
N ALA A 123 -14.24 -3.44 11.42
CA ALA A 123 -15.06 -4.64 11.43
C ALA A 123 -15.34 -4.99 12.89
N ASN A 124 -16.61 -5.15 13.24
CA ASN A 124 -17.00 -5.67 14.54
C ASN A 124 -16.91 -7.19 14.47
N LEU A 125 -16.03 -7.79 15.27
CA LEU A 125 -15.89 -9.23 15.41
C LEU A 125 -16.33 -9.64 16.83
N PRO A 126 -16.65 -10.93 17.06
CA PRO A 126 -16.99 -11.41 18.40
C PRO A 126 -15.91 -11.15 19.46
N ASN A 127 -14.64 -11.08 19.02
CA ASN A 127 -13.48 -10.79 19.85
C ASN A 127 -13.09 -9.30 19.87
N GLY A 128 -13.99 -8.39 19.45
CA GLY A 128 -13.79 -6.95 19.55
C GLY A 128 -13.74 -6.19 18.22
N GLU A 129 -13.40 -4.89 18.29
CA GLU A 129 -13.35 -3.99 17.13
C GLU A 129 -12.02 -4.13 16.40
N THR A 130 -12.03 -4.62 15.16
CA THR A 130 -10.84 -4.70 14.31
C THR A 130 -10.76 -3.55 13.32
N THR A 131 -9.65 -2.81 13.33
CA THR A 131 -9.35 -1.73 12.38
C THR A 131 -8.14 -2.10 11.52
N TYR A 132 -8.27 -1.92 10.21
CA TYR A 132 -7.17 -2.13 9.26
C TYR A 132 -6.54 -0.81 8.84
N TYR A 133 -5.22 -0.72 8.97
CA TYR A 133 -4.43 0.40 8.47
C TYR A 133 -3.51 -0.05 7.34
N TYR A 134 -3.64 0.56 6.17
CA TYR A 134 -2.83 0.22 5.00
C TYR A 134 -1.83 1.32 4.70
N CYS A 135 -0.67 0.93 4.18
CA CYS A 135 0.30 1.86 3.63
C CYS A 135 -0.38 2.89 2.72
N ASN A 136 -0.04 4.16 2.90
CA ASN A 136 -0.59 5.31 2.19
C ASN A 136 -0.30 5.26 0.69
N ARG A 137 0.73 4.53 0.27
CA ARG A 137 1.05 4.24 -1.13
C ARG A 137 0.13 3.18 -1.72
N SER A 138 -0.42 2.27 -0.92
CA SER A 138 -1.26 1.16 -1.39
C SER A 138 -2.47 1.68 -2.17
N LYS A 139 -2.73 1.07 -3.33
CA LYS A 139 -4.01 1.21 -4.03
C LYS A 139 -5.15 0.77 -3.12
N THR A 140 -6.18 1.60 -3.06
CA THR A 140 -7.34 1.38 -2.19
C THR A 140 -8.61 1.82 -2.91
N GLY A 141 -9.62 0.96 -2.98
CA GLY A 141 -10.91 1.25 -3.61
C GLY A 141 -10.91 1.17 -5.14
N TYR A 142 -12.12 1.25 -5.71
CA TYR A 142 -12.34 1.33 -7.15
C TYR A 142 -12.07 2.75 -7.66
N VAL A 143 -11.64 2.86 -8.92
CA VAL A 143 -11.50 4.14 -9.60
C VAL A 143 -12.88 4.78 -9.69
N THR A 144 -13.15 5.80 -8.87
CA THR A 144 -14.34 6.65 -9.07
C THR A 144 -14.21 7.31 -10.45
N LYS A 145 -15.31 7.33 -11.23
CA LYS A 145 -15.42 7.86 -12.61
C LYS A 145 -14.38 8.93 -12.93
N LYS A 146 -13.74 8.83 -14.11
CA LYS A 146 -12.76 9.81 -14.63
C LYS A 146 -13.30 11.23 -14.49
N ARG A 147 -12.96 11.90 -13.38
CA ARG A 147 -13.00 13.36 -13.31
C ARG A 147 -11.77 13.81 -14.08
N THR A 148 -11.91 14.84 -14.90
CA THR A 148 -10.81 15.59 -15.50
C THR A 148 -10.05 16.31 -14.38
N ILE A 149 -9.28 15.54 -13.62
CA ILE A 149 -8.38 16.06 -12.60
C ILE A 149 -7.11 16.47 -13.34
N ARG A 150 -6.75 17.76 -13.26
CA ARG A 150 -5.44 18.22 -13.74
C ARG A 150 -4.36 17.37 -13.11
N GLU A 151 -3.54 16.73 -13.94
CA GLU A 151 -2.43 15.93 -13.46
C GLU A 151 -1.49 16.81 -12.63
N ARG A 152 -1.22 16.36 -11.40
CA ARG A 152 -0.23 17.02 -10.57
C ARG A 152 1.14 16.71 -11.16
N SER A 153 2.04 17.68 -11.21
CA SER A 153 3.42 17.48 -11.68
C SER A 153 4.17 16.41 -10.88
N GLN A 154 3.81 16.19 -9.61
CA GLN A 154 4.35 15.14 -8.75
C GLN A 154 3.68 13.76 -8.95
N GLY A 155 2.63 13.68 -9.78
CA GLY A 155 1.82 12.47 -9.93
C GLY A 155 1.02 12.09 -8.68
N SER A 156 0.46 10.89 -8.71
CA SER A 156 -0.34 10.35 -7.61
C SER A 156 0.53 9.77 -6.50
N CYS A 157 0.15 10.04 -5.25
CA CYS A 157 0.73 9.34 -4.10
C CYS A 157 0.32 7.86 -4.03
N LYS A 158 -0.63 7.40 -4.84
CA LYS A 158 -1.14 6.03 -4.86
C LYS A 158 -0.48 5.22 -5.97
N LEU A 159 -0.08 4.01 -5.62
CA LEU A 159 0.39 2.99 -6.55
C LEU A 159 -0.77 2.45 -7.40
N LYS A 160 -0.42 1.81 -8.52
CA LYS A 160 -1.37 1.09 -9.37
C LYS A 160 -1.80 -0.26 -8.78
N TYR A 161 -1.09 -0.74 -7.75
CA TYR A 161 -1.28 -2.00 -7.04
C TYR A 161 -1.23 -1.81 -5.52
N ALA A 162 -1.60 -2.84 -4.77
CA ALA A 162 -1.61 -2.81 -3.31
C ALA A 162 -0.22 -3.11 -2.75
N CYS A 163 0.20 -2.33 -1.75
CA CYS A 163 1.41 -2.62 -0.98
C CYS A 163 1.11 -3.71 0.06
N THR A 164 2.02 -4.64 0.29
CA THR A 164 1.88 -5.71 1.30
C THR A 164 1.94 -5.20 2.74
N SER A 165 2.60 -4.08 3.01
CA SER A 165 2.67 -3.58 4.38
C SER A 165 1.31 -3.11 4.90
N GLN A 166 0.95 -3.55 6.12
CA GLN A 166 -0.28 -3.18 6.82
C GLN A 166 -0.19 -3.47 8.31
N ILE A 167 -1.04 -2.78 9.05
CA ILE A 167 -1.27 -3.02 10.47
C ILE A 167 -2.73 -3.42 10.63
N LYS A 168 -2.97 -4.55 11.28
CA LYS A 168 -4.29 -4.94 11.78
C LYS A 168 -4.29 -4.70 13.29
N VAL A 169 -5.26 -3.93 13.75
CA VAL A 169 -5.43 -3.61 15.17
C VAL A 169 -6.75 -4.23 15.61
N THR A 170 -6.73 -5.02 16.68
CA THR A 170 -7.91 -5.60 17.30
C THR A 170 -7.97 -5.07 18.73
N LYS A 171 -9.03 -4.32 19.06
CA LYS A 171 -9.28 -3.85 20.42
C LYS A 171 -10.04 -4.93 21.17
N GLU A 172 -9.46 -5.41 22.25
CA GLU A 172 -10.03 -6.41 23.15
C GLU A 172 -10.20 -5.75 24.54
N ASP A 173 -10.89 -6.42 25.46
CA ASP A 173 -11.20 -5.84 26.79
C ASP A 173 -9.93 -5.57 27.62
N ILE A 174 -8.88 -6.35 27.37
CA ILE A 174 -7.60 -6.31 28.10
C ILE A 174 -6.53 -5.44 27.43
N GLY A 175 -6.81 -4.86 26.26
CA GLY A 175 -5.84 -4.02 25.56
C GLY A 175 -5.97 -4.04 24.02
N VAL A 176 -4.88 -3.66 23.36
CA VAL A 176 -4.80 -3.50 21.91
C VAL A 176 -3.84 -4.52 21.31
N VAL A 177 -4.39 -5.49 20.57
CA VAL A 177 -3.62 -6.51 19.85
C VAL A 177 -3.30 -6.02 18.44
N ILE A 178 -2.03 -6.10 18.08
CA ILE A 178 -1.50 -5.60 16.81
C ILE A 178 -0.83 -6.73 16.04
N GLU A 179 -1.22 -6.88 14.77
CA GLU A 179 -0.55 -7.74 13.78
C GLU A 179 0.01 -6.82 12.67
N TRP A 180 1.32 -6.67 12.62
CA TRP A 180 2.01 -5.76 11.70
C TRP A 180 2.82 -6.53 10.66
N GLN A 181 2.41 -6.44 9.41
CA GLN A 181 3.21 -6.88 8.27
C GLN A 181 4.22 -5.78 7.92
N THR A 182 5.49 -5.98 8.28
CA THR A 182 6.53 -4.94 8.19
C THR A 182 7.02 -4.70 6.76
N VAL A 183 7.02 -5.77 5.94
CA VAL A 183 7.63 -5.75 4.60
C VAL A 183 6.75 -5.03 3.59
N HIS A 184 7.33 -4.00 2.95
CA HIS A 184 6.74 -3.25 1.86
C HIS A 184 7.11 -3.86 0.50
N TYR A 185 6.15 -4.55 -0.13
CA TYR A 185 6.25 -4.99 -1.51
C TYR A 185 5.55 -4.00 -2.45
N GLY A 186 6.15 -3.78 -3.62
CA GLY A 186 5.67 -2.88 -4.67
C GLY A 186 6.11 -1.42 -4.55
N HIS A 187 6.80 -1.02 -3.47
CA HIS A 187 7.49 0.27 -3.49
C HIS A 187 8.64 0.30 -2.48
N GLY A 188 9.68 1.05 -2.83
CA GLY A 188 10.73 1.44 -1.90
C GLY A 188 10.36 2.68 -1.08
N ARG A 189 11.36 3.21 -0.37
CA ARG A 189 11.25 4.46 0.38
C ARG A 189 11.23 5.66 -0.57
N ASP A 190 10.06 6.28 -0.74
CA ASP A 190 9.91 7.47 -1.60
C ASP A 190 9.62 8.72 -0.77
N LEU A 191 10.70 9.48 -0.54
CA LEU A 191 10.67 10.71 0.26
C LEU A 191 9.75 11.79 -0.32
N ARG A 192 9.45 11.77 -1.63
CA ARG A 192 8.62 12.82 -2.27
C ARG A 192 7.18 12.79 -1.77
N TYR A 193 6.70 11.61 -1.40
CA TYR A 193 5.32 11.42 -0.92
C TYR A 193 5.20 11.47 0.59
N LEU A 194 6.31 11.69 1.30
CA LEU A 194 6.28 11.97 2.73
C LEU A 194 5.72 13.36 3.00
N ARG A 195 4.86 13.46 4.01
CA ARG A 195 4.45 14.75 4.56
C ARG A 195 5.56 15.28 5.44
N LEU A 196 5.72 16.60 5.46
CA LEU A 196 6.52 17.27 6.49
C LEU A 196 5.88 17.03 7.85
N SER A 197 6.70 16.63 8.83
CA SER A 197 6.24 16.44 10.20
C SER A 197 5.78 17.77 10.83
N LYS A 198 5.17 17.70 12.01
CA LYS A 198 4.78 18.92 12.74
C LYS A 198 6.04 19.69 13.14
N GLU A 199 7.06 18.97 13.57
CA GLU A 199 8.36 19.47 13.99
C GLU A 199 9.08 20.15 12.82
N ASP A 200 9.10 19.52 11.64
CA ASP A 200 9.68 20.09 10.42
C ASP A 200 8.99 21.41 10.02
N LYS A 201 7.65 21.45 10.11
CA LYS A 201 6.88 22.66 9.83
C LYS A 201 7.18 23.76 10.85
N GLN A 202 7.25 23.42 12.13
CA GLN A 202 7.59 24.37 13.19
C GLN A 202 9.00 24.91 13.03
N TYR A 203 9.95 24.07 12.62
CA TYR A 203 11.31 24.50 12.31
C TYR A 203 11.35 25.51 11.15
N ILE A 204 10.60 25.26 10.07
CA ILE A 204 10.46 26.21 8.95
C ILE A 204 9.82 27.52 9.43
N VAL A 205 8.75 27.44 10.22
CA VAL A 205 8.08 28.60 10.82
C VAL A 205 9.03 29.43 11.68
N ALA A 206 9.84 28.80 12.52
CA ALA A 206 10.81 29.48 13.37
C ALA A 206 11.87 30.22 12.54
N ARG A 207 12.34 29.63 11.43
CA ARG A 207 13.26 30.29 10.49
C ARG A 207 12.61 31.51 9.81
N LEU A 208 11.36 31.39 9.39
CA LEU A 208 10.59 32.50 8.80
C LEU A 208 10.40 33.65 9.79
N LYS A 209 10.04 33.36 11.06
CA LYS A 209 9.89 34.36 12.12
C LYS A 209 11.20 35.12 12.42
N LYS A 210 12.35 34.48 12.19
CA LYS A 210 13.68 35.10 12.29
C LYS A 210 14.07 35.93 11.06
N GLY A 211 13.14 36.22 10.14
CA GLY A 211 13.38 37.04 8.95
C GLY A 211 14.12 36.33 7.81
N LYS A 212 14.30 35.01 7.86
CA LYS A 212 14.92 34.27 6.73
C LYS A 212 13.96 34.27 5.53
N THR A 213 14.46 34.59 4.35
CA THR A 213 13.67 34.50 3.11
C THR A 213 13.38 33.03 2.76
N PRO A 214 12.23 32.72 2.12
CA PRO A 214 11.91 31.35 1.72
C PRO A 214 12.97 30.71 0.83
N ASP A 215 13.56 31.47 -0.10
CA ASP A 215 14.61 30.98 -0.98
C ASP A 215 15.86 30.56 -0.18
N SER A 216 16.29 31.42 0.76
CA SER A 216 17.40 31.12 1.66
C SER A 216 17.16 29.83 2.47
N ILE A 217 15.92 29.61 2.94
CA ILE A 217 15.56 28.40 3.67
C ILE A 217 15.67 27.16 2.77
N VAL A 218 15.13 27.19 1.55
CA VAL A 218 15.25 26.07 0.58
C VAL A 218 16.72 25.76 0.32
N ARG A 219 17.53 26.77 -0.01
CA ARG A 219 18.97 26.60 -0.27
C ARG A 219 19.70 26.05 0.95
N SER A 220 19.31 26.46 2.16
CA SER A 220 19.93 25.96 3.39
C SER A 220 19.73 24.46 3.58
N PHE A 221 18.57 23.92 3.19
CA PHE A 221 18.36 22.47 3.23
C PHE A 221 19.06 21.76 2.09
N GLN A 222 19.09 22.34 0.88
CA GLN A 222 19.75 21.69 -0.26
C GLN A 222 21.28 21.59 -0.12
N LYS A 223 21.89 22.49 0.67
CA LYS A 223 23.32 22.53 0.98
C LYS A 223 23.74 21.64 2.15
N GLN A 224 22.79 21.13 2.95
CA GLN A 224 23.12 20.21 4.03
C GLN A 224 23.67 18.90 3.46
N ASP A 225 24.58 18.28 4.20
CA ASP A 225 25.09 16.96 3.86
C ASP A 225 23.94 15.95 3.77
N LYS A 226 23.98 15.13 2.72
CA LYS A 226 22.89 14.26 2.27
C LYS A 226 23.10 12.81 2.68
N GLU A 227 24.03 12.53 3.59
CA GLU A 227 24.29 11.20 4.16
C GLU A 227 22.98 10.49 4.54
N HIS A 228 22.00 11.25 5.06
CA HIS A 228 20.62 10.78 5.22
C HIS A 228 19.58 11.75 4.61
N LEU A 229 19.19 11.51 3.35
CA LEU A 229 18.12 12.25 2.69
C LEU A 229 16.79 12.15 3.47
N ARG A 230 16.36 13.28 4.03
CA ARG A 230 15.04 13.53 4.65
C ARG A 230 14.09 14.31 3.74
N ARG A 231 12.79 14.28 4.07
CA ARG A 231 11.75 15.07 3.39
C ARG A 231 12.04 16.57 3.35
N LEU A 232 12.71 17.11 4.38
CA LEU A 232 13.13 18.52 4.45
C LEU A 232 14.03 18.95 3.28
N HIS A 233 14.91 18.07 2.79
CA HIS A 233 15.81 18.41 1.67
C HIS A 233 15.08 18.50 0.32
N LEU A 234 13.84 18.01 0.25
CA LEU A 234 12.98 18.08 -0.94
C LEU A 234 11.92 19.19 -0.81
N VAL A 235 12.07 20.11 0.14
CA VAL A 235 11.15 21.23 0.33
C VAL A 235 11.31 22.22 -0.83
N THR A 236 10.19 22.60 -1.43
CA THR A 236 10.16 23.61 -2.50
C THR A 236 9.76 24.97 -1.96
N LEU A 237 10.04 26.03 -2.73
CA LEU A 237 9.55 27.38 -2.42
C LEU A 237 8.03 27.42 -2.20
N LYS A 238 7.29 26.66 -3.00
CA LYS A 238 5.82 26.52 -2.88
C LYS A 238 5.40 25.92 -1.55
N ASP A 239 6.15 24.95 -1.03
CA ASP A 239 5.88 24.33 0.26
C ASP A 239 6.07 25.34 1.40
N ILE A 240 7.16 26.11 1.39
CA ILE A 240 7.43 27.14 2.41
C ILE A 240 6.36 28.24 2.37
N LEU A 241 5.99 28.71 1.18
CA LEU A 241 4.93 29.71 1.03
C LEU A 241 3.57 29.19 1.51
N ARG A 242 3.26 27.91 1.30
CA ARG A 242 2.06 27.29 1.85
C ARG A 242 2.11 27.24 3.38
N ILE A 243 3.24 26.83 3.96
CA ILE A 243 3.45 26.83 5.42
C ILE A 243 3.28 28.24 5.98
N SER A 244 3.91 29.24 5.36
CA SER A 244 3.78 30.64 5.79
C SER A 244 2.33 31.10 5.87
N ARG A 245 1.51 30.78 4.86
CA ARG A 245 0.07 31.11 4.85
C ARG A 245 -0.70 30.36 5.93
N LEU A 246 -0.42 29.07 6.12
CA LEU A 246 -1.06 28.26 7.16
C LEU A 246 -0.81 28.81 8.57
N TYR A 247 0.33 29.46 8.79
CA TYR A 247 0.72 30.02 10.08
C TYR A 247 0.62 31.56 10.14
N GLY A 248 -0.01 32.21 9.15
CA GLY A 248 -0.24 33.66 9.14
C GLY A 248 1.01 34.54 9.05
N ILE A 249 2.14 34.02 8.58
CA ILE A 249 3.40 34.77 8.51
C ILE A 249 3.44 35.57 7.20
N LYS A 250 3.62 36.90 7.30
CA LYS A 250 3.90 37.76 6.15
C LYS A 250 5.35 37.56 5.73
N VAL A 251 5.54 37.26 4.45
CA VAL A 251 6.86 37.04 3.88
C VAL A 251 7.06 38.03 2.75
N GLU A 252 8.14 38.80 2.85
CA GLU A 252 8.56 39.70 1.78
C GLU A 252 8.94 38.85 0.57
N LYS A 253 8.27 39.09 -0.55
CA LYS A 253 8.64 38.46 -1.82
C LYS A 253 9.93 39.11 -2.28
N ALA A 254 10.92 38.31 -2.67
CA ALA A 254 12.03 38.81 -3.46
C ALA A 254 11.48 39.52 -4.70
N SER A 255 12.07 40.68 -5.01
CA SER A 255 11.74 41.57 -6.13
C SER A 255 11.52 40.82 -7.46
N LYS A 256 10.62 41.35 -8.30
CA LYS A 256 10.09 40.77 -9.54
C LYS A 256 11.11 40.51 -10.68
N ASN A 257 12.42 40.61 -10.47
CA ASN A 257 13.41 40.57 -11.57
C ASN A 257 14.05 39.21 -11.91
N GLU A 258 13.69 38.10 -11.28
CA GLU A 258 14.17 36.75 -11.68
C GLU A 258 13.06 35.89 -12.30
N LYS A 259 12.28 36.47 -13.23
CA LYS A 259 11.37 35.68 -14.09
C LYS A 259 12.07 35.04 -15.29
N LEU A 260 13.39 35.20 -15.43
CA LEU A 260 14.17 34.73 -16.57
C LEU A 260 15.22 33.65 -16.23
N LEU A 261 14.94 32.75 -15.27
CA LEU A 261 15.72 31.51 -15.06
C LEU A 261 14.81 30.30 -14.79
N LEU A 262 13.51 30.42 -15.07
CA LEU A 262 12.52 29.34 -15.00
C LEU A 262 12.31 28.70 -16.37
N SER A 263 13.39 28.24 -16.99
CA SER A 263 13.34 27.32 -18.13
C SER A 263 14.52 26.36 -18.04
N CYS A 264 14.20 25.08 -17.87
CA CYS A 264 15.09 23.92 -17.98
C CYS A 264 16.24 23.87 -16.97
N ASP A 265 16.09 23.01 -15.96
CA ASP A 265 17.05 21.94 -15.69
C ASP A 265 16.42 20.97 -14.69
N LYS A 266 15.84 19.90 -15.24
CA LYS A 266 15.55 18.69 -14.46
C LYS A 266 16.89 17.97 -14.31
N PRO A 267 17.33 17.56 -13.11
CA PRO A 267 18.41 16.61 -13.04
C PRO A 267 17.93 15.30 -13.67
N GLU A 268 18.56 14.91 -14.77
CA GLU A 268 18.48 13.55 -15.28
C GLU A 268 18.92 12.60 -14.17
N ILE A 269 17.98 11.78 -13.71
CA ILE A 269 18.32 10.64 -12.85
C ILE A 269 18.84 9.57 -13.81
N ILE A 270 20.15 9.49 -13.93
CA ILE A 270 20.85 8.37 -14.55
C ILE A 270 20.48 7.11 -13.76
N TRP A 271 19.83 6.17 -14.41
CA TRP A 271 19.64 4.82 -13.90
C TRP A 271 20.97 4.08 -14.03
N ILE A 272 21.76 4.03 -12.97
CA ILE A 272 22.84 3.04 -12.88
C ILE A 272 22.20 1.73 -12.43
N ILE A 273 22.07 0.83 -13.41
CA ILE A 273 21.84 -0.60 -13.19
C ILE A 273 23.15 -1.17 -12.66
N SER A 274 23.14 -1.75 -11.47
CA SER A 274 24.08 -2.78 -11.01
C SER A 274 23.36 -3.62 -9.95
#